data_AF-A0AAP6VPR3-F1
#
_entry.id   AF-A0AAP6VPR3-F1
#
_cell.length_a   1.000
_cell.length_b   1.000
_cell.length_c   1.000
_cell.angle_alpha   90.00
_cell.angle_beta   90.00
_cell.angle_gamma   90.00
#
_symmetry.space_group_name_H-M   'P 1'
#
loop_
_entity.id
_entity.type
_entity.pdbx_description
1 polymer ?
#
loop_
_entity_poly.entity_id
_entity_poly.type
_entity_poly.pdbx_seq_one_letter_code
_entity_poly.pdbx_strand_id
1 'polypeptide(L)' 'MKEKTALLIMDGYQVALGAIMLVLVTSWIGFHLFAGHFNIPGFAVAAFVWYIVYSLTMSSIRDYKKTKHSNI' A
#
# COMPACT_ATOMS: atom_id res chain seq x y z
N MET A 1 8.67 6.55 26.39
CA MET A 1 9.32 7.38 25.36
C MET A 1 9.91 6.53 24.25
N LYS A 2 10.96 5.72 24.50
CA LYS A 2 11.65 4.92 23.46
C LYS A 2 10.77 3.93 22.70
N GLU A 3 9.89 3.20 23.39
CA GLU A 3 8.98 2.21 22.76
C GLU A 3 7.99 2.86 21.79
N LYS A 4 7.40 3.99 22.19
CA LYS A 4 6.46 4.70 21.33
C LYS A 4 7.14 5.31 20.11
N THR A 5 8.41 5.73 20.21
CA THR A 5 9.22 6.17 19.07
C THR A 5 9.54 5.01 18.12
N ALA A 6 9.86 3.82 18.65
CA ALA A 6 10.11 2.64 17.83
C ALA A 6 8.87 2.22 17.03
N LEU A 7 7.69 2.23 17.67
CA LEU A 7 6.41 1.98 16.99
C LEU A 7 6.15 2.99 15.86
N LEU A 8 6.39 4.28 16.11
CA LEU A 8 6.20 5.32 15.10
C LEU A 8 7.11 5.12 13.87
N ILE A 9 8.35 4.69 14.09
CA ILE A 9 9.30 4.39 12.99
C ILE A 9 8.83 3.15 12.21
N MET A 10 8.39 2.10 12.92
CA MET A 10 7.90 0.87 12.30
C MET A 10 6.65 1.13 11.44
N ASP A 11 5.67 1.85 11.98
CA ASP A 11 4.46 2.22 11.23
C ASP A 11 4.81 3.09 10.02
N GLY A 12 5.76 4.03 10.18
CA GLY A 12 6.25 4.86 9.09
C GLY A 12 6.91 4.06 7.96
N TYR A 13 7.69 3.04 8.31
CA TYR A 13 8.28 2.11 7.35
C TYR A 13 7.20 1.30 6.62
N GLN A 14 6.17 0.86 7.34
CA GLN A 14 5.05 0.12 6.78
C GLN A 14 4.25 0.97 5.77
N VAL A 15 4.07 2.27 6.06
CA VAL A 15 3.48 3.24 5.11
C VAL A 15 4.35 3.37 3.85
N ALA A 16 5.66 3.53 4.00
CA ALA A 16 6.57 3.65 2.86
C ALA A 16 6.53 2.40 1.97
N LEU A 17 6.57 1.21 2.59
CA LEU A 17 6.44 -0.06 1.87
C LEU A 17 5.09 -0.19 1.15
N GLY A 18 3.98 0.18 1.81
CA GLY A 18 2.65 0.18 1.19
C GLY A 18 2.59 1.07 -0.05
N ALA A 19 3.12 2.30 0.05
CA ALA A 19 3.19 3.23 -1.07
C ALA A 19 4.03 2.68 -2.24
N ILE A 20 5.21 2.09 -1.95
CA ILE A 20 6.06 1.46 -2.96
C ILE A 20 5.31 0.31 -3.66
N MET A 21 4.65 -0.57 -2.89
CA MET A 21 3.88 -1.68 -3.45
C MET A 21 2.72 -1.19 -4.32
N LEU A 22 2.03 -0.13 -3.91
CA LEU A 22 0.95 0.44 -4.70
C LEU A 22 1.45 0.99 -6.05
N VAL A 23 2.60 1.68 -6.06
CA VAL A 23 3.25 2.16 -7.29
C VAL A 23 3.66 1.00 -8.20
N LEU A 24 4.29 -0.03 -7.64
CA LEU A 24 4.74 -1.20 -8.41
C LEU A 24 3.56 -1.96 -9.03
N VAL A 25 2.51 -2.22 -8.25
CA VAL A 25 1.30 -2.91 -8.76
C VAL A 25 0.59 -2.06 -9.81
N THR A 26 0.46 -0.75 -9.59
CA THR A 26 -0.14 0.15 -10.59
C THR A 26 0.66 0.15 -11.90
N SER A 27 1.99 0.19 -11.80
CA SER A 27 2.89 0.15 -12.97
C SER A 27 2.81 -1.19 -13.70
N TRP A 28 2.80 -2.31 -12.95
CA TRP A 28 2.68 -3.65 -13.51
C TRP A 28 1.35 -3.85 -14.25
N ILE A 29 0.24 -3.39 -13.68
CA ILE A 29 -1.08 -3.41 -14.33
C ILE A 29 -1.06 -2.55 -15.60
N GLY A 30 -0.55 -1.31 -15.50
CA GLY A 30 -0.42 -0.41 -16.64
C GLY A 30 0.36 -1.02 -17.80
N PHE A 31 1.52 -1.62 -17.51
CA PHE A 31 2.35 -2.30 -18.52
C PHE A 31 1.58 -3.42 -19.24
N HIS A 32 0.87 -4.29 -18.50
CA HIS A 32 0.11 -5.38 -19.09
C HIS A 32 -1.10 -4.91 -19.90
N LEU A 33 -1.73 -3.79 -19.49
CA LEU A 33 -2.80 -3.15 -20.25
C LEU A 33 -2.28 -2.64 -21.62
N PHE A 34 -1.14 -1.94 -21.63
CA PHE A 34 -0.56 -1.43 -22.88
C PHE A 34 0.00 -2.53 -23.78
N ALA A 35 0.48 -3.64 -23.22
CA ALA A 35 0.93 -4.81 -23.97
C ALA A 35 -0.23 -5.65 -24.56
N GLY A 36 -1.49 -5.32 -24.25
CA GLY A 36 -2.66 -6.07 -24.72
C GLY A 36 -2.80 -7.47 -24.08
N HIS A 37 -2.13 -7.72 -22.95
CA HIS A 37 -2.10 -9.04 -22.30
C HIS A 37 -3.33 -9.31 -21.40
N PHE A 38 -4.19 -8.31 -21.15
CA PHE A 38 -5.35 -8.47 -20.27
C PHE A 38 -6.62 -8.88 -21.01
N ASN A 39 -7.03 -10.14 -20.81
CA ASN A 39 -8.41 -10.57 -21.02
C ASN A 39 -9.30 -10.14 -19.83
N ILE A 40 -10.63 -10.15 -20.00
CA ILE A 40 -11.61 -9.73 -18.97
C ILE A 40 -11.33 -10.35 -17.57
N PRO A 41 -11.07 -11.66 -17.43
CA PRO A 41 -10.76 -12.24 -16.11
C PRO A 41 -9.47 -11.70 -15.52
N GLY A 42 -8.46 -11.44 -16.35
CA GLY A 42 -7.19 -10.87 -15.92
C GLY A 42 -7.37 -9.44 -15.38
N PHE A 43 -8.24 -8.65 -16.01
CA PHE A 43 -8.57 -7.31 -15.52
C PHE A 43 -9.24 -7.35 -14.14
N ALA A 44 -10.19 -8.27 -13.94
CA ALA A 44 -10.86 -8.45 -12.64
C ALA A 44 -9.86 -8.83 -11.53
N VAL A 45 -8.95 -9.76 -11.81
CA VAL A 45 -7.89 -10.15 -10.87
C VAL A 45 -6.95 -8.99 -10.57
N ALA A 46 -6.53 -8.25 -11.61
CA ALA A 46 -5.67 -7.07 -11.45
C ALA A 46 -6.31 -5.99 -10.58
N ALA A 47 -7.58 -5.66 -10.83
CA ALA A 47 -8.34 -4.70 -10.04
C ALA A 47 -8.48 -5.16 -8.58
N PHE A 48 -8.72 -6.45 -8.35
CA PHE A 48 -8.82 -7.02 -7.01
C PHE A 48 -7.49 -6.96 -6.24
N VAL A 49 -6.39 -7.33 -6.88
CA VAL A 49 -5.04 -7.23 -6.29
C VAL A 49 -4.70 -5.77 -5.96
N TRP A 50 -4.97 -4.85 -6.88
CA TRP A 50 -4.76 -3.42 -6.65
C TRP A 50 -5.57 -2.91 -5.45
N TYR A 51 -6.84 -3.30 -5.35
CA TYR A 51 -7.72 -2.94 -4.23
C TYR A 51 -7.20 -3.44 -2.88
N ILE A 52 -6.69 -4.67 -2.81
CA ILE A 52 -6.08 -5.20 -1.59
C ILE A 52 -4.88 -4.36 -1.17
N VAL A 53 -3.96 -4.09 -2.10
CA VAL A 53 -2.74 -3.31 -1.83
C VAL A 53 -3.06 -1.89 -1.40
N TYR A 54 -4.03 -1.26 -2.06
CA TYR A 54 -4.55 0.06 -1.67
C TYR A 54 -5.14 0.04 -0.25
N SER A 55 -5.97 -0.95 0.07
CA SER A 55 -6.62 -1.08 1.38
C SER A 55 -5.61 -1.27 2.51
N LEU A 56 -4.59 -2.11 2.29
CA LEU A 56 -3.50 -2.32 3.25
C LEU A 56 -2.69 -1.04 3.45
N THR A 57 -2.32 -0.34 2.38
CA THR A 57 -1.60 0.94 2.44
C THR A 57 -2.38 1.97 3.24
N MET A 58 -3.69 2.08 3.01
CA MET A 58 -4.55 3.01 3.74
C MET A 58 -4.69 2.63 5.22
N SER A 59 -4.69 1.33 5.55
CA SER A 59 -4.61 0.87 6.94
C SER A 59 -3.31 1.32 7.61
N SER A 60 -2.15 1.09 6.97
CA SER A 60 -0.86 1.52 7.51
C SER A 60 -0.78 3.03 7.73
N ILE A 61 -1.35 3.84 6.83
CA ILE A 61 -1.43 5.30 6.99
C ILE A 61 -2.26 5.68 8.23
N ARG A 62 -3.38 4.98 8.44
CA ARG A 62 -4.25 5.20 9.60
C ARG A 62 -3.54 4.86 10.91
N ASP A 63 -2.83 3.73 10.93
CA ASP A 63 -2.08 3.26 12.10
C ASP A 63 -0.95 4.24 12.43
N TYR A 64 -0.17 4.67 11.42
CA TYR A 64 0.86 5.69 11.59
C TYR A 64 0.30 7.01 12.17
N LYS A 65 -0.83 7.49 11.65
CA LYS A 65 -1.49 8.71 12.18
C LYS A 65 -1.90 8.51 13.64
N LYS A 66 -2.49 7.37 13.98
CA LYS A 66 -2.91 7.04 15.35
C LYS A 66 -1.71 7.03 16.30
N THR A 67 -0.62 6.37 15.92
CA THR A 67 0.62 6.30 16.71
C THR A 67 1.29 7.66 16.84
N LYS A 68 1.27 8.49 15.79
CA LYS A 68 1.79 9.87 15.82
C LYS A 68 1.01 10.74 16.80
N HIS A 69 -0.32 10.71 16.75
CA HIS A 69 -1.17 11.50 17.65
C HIS A 69 -1.10 11.04 19.12
N SER A 70 -0.83 9.77 19.39
CA SER A 70 -0.64 9.25 20.76
C SER A 70 0.76 9.52 21.35
N ASN A 71 1.68 10.03 20.53
CA ASN A 71 3.07 10.34 20.88
C ASN A 71 3.33 11.84 21.12
N ILE A 72 2.42 12.71 20.68
CA ILE A 72 2.42 14.17 20.93
C ILE A 72 1.65 14.42 22.22
#